data_AF-A0A024XCT2-F1
#
_entry.id   AF-A0A024XCT2-F1
#
_cell.length_a   1.000
_cell.length_b   1.000
_cell.length_c   1.000
_cell.angle_alpha   90.00
_cell.angle_beta   90.00
_cell.angle_gamma   90.00
#
_symmetry.space_group_name_H-M   'P 1'
#
loop_
_entity.id
_entity.type
_entity.pdbx_description
1 polymer ?
#
loop_
_entity_poly.entity_id
_entity_poly.type
_entity_poly.pdbx_seq_one_letter_code
_entity_poly.pdbx_strand_id
1 'polypeptide(L)'
;MSINRINKIILCSRIELKTIDKIDFYTEASNNIVKNFCDYFLPQLKYNNFNILYTFNKPEKNAKEKIVLFTRNGETHIINLSLYKYSHQLYERIIYLDKKFLEKH
;
A
#
# COMPACT_ATOMS: atom_id res chain seq x y z
N MET A 1 -18.71 11.91 11.81
CA MET A 1 -17.51 11.34 12.46
C MET A 1 -16.28 12.02 11.86
N SER A 2 -15.38 12.59 12.66
CA SER A 2 -14.23 13.34 12.14
C SER A 2 -13.10 12.41 11.70
N ILE A 3 -12.48 12.72 10.56
CA ILE A 3 -11.30 12.04 9.98
C ILE A 3 -10.18 11.83 11.01
N ASN A 4 -10.04 12.75 11.97
CA ASN A 4 -9.04 12.68 13.03
C ASN A 4 -9.26 11.50 14.01
N ARG A 5 -10.50 11.06 14.23
CA ARG A 5 -10.77 9.87 15.07
C ARG A 5 -10.41 8.57 14.35
N ILE A 6 -10.68 8.48 13.04
CA ILE A 6 -10.31 7.31 12.23
C ILE A 6 -8.79 7.23 12.08
N ASN A 7 -8.14 8.35 11.74
CA ASN A 7 -6.68 8.40 11.66
C ASN A 7 -6.05 7.99 13.00
N LYS A 8 -6.57 8.43 14.16
CA LYS A 8 -6.02 8.04 15.46
C LYS A 8 -6.18 6.53 15.75
N ILE A 9 -7.28 5.92 15.34
CA ILE A 9 -7.50 4.46 15.52
C ILE A 9 -6.59 3.66 14.59
N ILE A 10 -6.44 4.07 13.33
CA ILE A 10 -5.54 3.45 12.35
C ILE A 10 -4.07 3.68 12.74
N LEU A 11 -3.70 4.87 13.22
CA LEU A 11 -2.34 5.23 13.65
C LEU A 11 -1.88 4.48 14.90
N CYS A 12 -2.81 4.03 15.75
CA CYS A 12 -2.50 3.32 17.00
C CYS A 12 -2.49 1.79 16.85
N SER A 13 -2.93 1.21 15.73
CA SER A 13 -2.79 -0.23 15.50
C SER A 13 -1.42 -0.53 14.87
N ARG A 14 -0.65 -1.42 15.51
CA ARG A 14 0.58 -1.95 14.92
C ARG A 14 0.18 -2.93 13.82
N ILE A 15 0.12 -2.43 12.59
CA ILE A 15 -0.20 -3.27 11.43
C ILE A 15 1.10 -3.83 10.87
N GLU A 16 1.30 -5.12 11.14
CA GLU A 16 2.39 -5.92 10.60
C GLU A 16 1.88 -6.74 9.40
N LEU A 17 2.52 -6.56 8.26
CA LEU A 17 2.33 -7.33 7.05
C LEU A 17 3.17 -8.60 7.15
N LYS A 18 2.52 -9.76 7.10
CA LYS A 18 3.18 -11.05 7.38
C LYS A 18 3.68 -11.74 6.12
N THR A 19 3.02 -11.50 4.99
CA THR A 19 3.24 -12.21 3.73
C THR A 19 3.89 -11.35 2.66
N ILE A 20 3.67 -10.04 2.66
CA ILE A 20 4.28 -9.12 1.70
C ILE A 20 5.75 -8.85 2.07
N ASP A 21 6.64 -8.91 1.08
CA ASP A 21 8.08 -8.70 1.23
C ASP A 21 8.57 -7.42 0.54
N LYS A 22 7.92 -7.04 -0.56
CA LYS A 22 8.30 -5.86 -1.35
C LYS A 22 7.06 -5.20 -1.98
N ILE A 23 7.08 -3.87 -2.04
CA ILE A 23 6.02 -3.05 -2.63
C ILE A 23 6.63 -2.06 -3.62
N ASP A 24 6.25 -2.18 -4.90
CA ASP A 24 6.70 -1.28 -5.96
C ASP A 24 5.56 -0.38 -6.43
N PHE A 25 5.80 0.92 -6.37
CA PHE A 25 4.87 1.94 -6.82
C PHE A 25 5.27 2.38 -8.23
N TYR A 26 4.37 2.23 -9.20
CA TYR A 26 4.52 2.74 -10.56
C TYR A 26 3.50 3.85 -10.77
N THR A 27 3.89 5.08 -10.45
CA THR A 27 2.98 6.23 -10.41
C THR A 27 3.69 7.52 -10.76
N GLU A 28 2.95 8.45 -11.34
CA GLU A 28 3.39 9.80 -11.59
C GLU A 28 3.37 10.65 -10.31
N ALA A 29 4.24 11.65 -10.25
CA ALA A 29 4.32 12.57 -9.12
C ALA A 29 3.02 13.40 -8.92
N SER A 30 2.17 13.48 -9.95
CA SER A 30 0.89 14.19 -9.92
C SER A 30 -0.24 13.37 -9.28
N ASN A 31 -0.03 12.09 -8.98
CA ASN A 31 -1.08 11.26 -8.38
C ASN A 31 -1.30 11.62 -6.90
N ASN A 32 -2.37 12.37 -6.64
CA ASN A 32 -2.76 12.81 -5.31
C ASN A 32 -3.06 11.65 -4.34
N ILE A 33 -3.51 10.49 -4.83
CA ILE A 33 -3.83 9.32 -3.99
C ILE A 33 -2.53 8.75 -3.43
N VAL A 34 -1.53 8.52 -4.29
CA VAL A 34 -0.24 8.00 -3.84
C VAL A 34 0.50 9.03 -3.00
N LYS A 35 0.46 10.31 -3.37
CA LYS A 35 1.03 11.39 -2.56
C LYS A 35 0.44 11.41 -1.14
N ASN A 36 -0.89 11.44 -1.02
CA ASN A 36 -1.55 11.37 0.28
C ASN A 36 -1.25 10.06 1.03
N PHE A 37 -1.11 8.95 0.31
CA PHE A 37 -0.69 7.68 0.92
C PHE A 37 0.72 7.78 1.52
N CYS A 38 1.67 8.34 0.78
CA CYS A 38 3.03 8.57 1.21
C CYS A 38 3.12 9.53 2.41
N ASP A 39 2.27 10.55 2.46
CA ASP A 39 2.28 11.54 3.54
C ASP A 39 1.66 11.00 4.84
N TYR A 40 0.54 10.28 4.74
CA TYR A 40 -0.25 9.91 5.93
C TYR A 40 -0.09 8.46 6.39
N PHE A 41 0.14 7.50 5.48
CA PHE A 41 0.05 6.06 5.79
C PHE A 41 1.40 5.34 5.67
N LEU A 42 2.21 5.69 4.66
CA LEU A 42 3.50 5.05 4.42
C LEU A 42 4.48 5.15 5.60
N PRO A 43 4.60 6.27 6.34
CA PRO A 43 5.58 6.35 7.44
C PRO A 43 5.27 5.34 8.55
N GLN A 44 3.99 5.23 8.92
CA GLN A 44 3.54 4.25 9.91
C GLN A 44 3.71 2.82 9.39
N LEU A 45 3.35 2.57 8.12
CA LEU A 45 3.49 1.25 7.52
C LEU A 45 4.96 0.82 7.48
N LYS A 46 5.89 1.70 7.08
CA LYS A 46 7.33 1.45 7.10
C LYS A 46 7.86 1.19 8.51
N TYR A 47 7.41 1.97 9.49
CA TYR A 47 7.86 1.83 10.87
C TYR A 47 7.53 0.44 11.44
N ASN A 48 6.31 -0.05 11.19
CA ASN A 48 5.90 -1.39 11.63
C ASN A 48 6.50 -2.51 10.78
N ASN A 49 6.94 -2.22 9.55
CA ASN A 49 7.37 -3.20 8.56
C ASN A 49 8.72 -2.85 7.94
N PHE A 50 9.73 -2.65 8.78
CA PHE A 50 11.07 -2.23 8.37
C PHE A 50 11.77 -3.21 7.41
N ASN A 51 11.36 -4.47 7.41
CA ASN A 51 11.89 -5.51 6.54
C ASN A 51 11.36 -5.43 5.10
N ILE A 52 10.29 -4.65 4.85
CA ILE A 52 9.68 -4.57 3.52
C ILE A 52 10.43 -3.55 2.67
N LEU A 53 10.78 -3.93 1.44
CA LEU A 53 11.38 -3.00 0.49
C LEU A 53 10.28 -2.19 -0.22
N TYR A 54 10.43 -0.86 -0.23
CA TYR A 54 9.51 0.04 -0.92
C TYR A 54 10.25 0.77 -2.04
N THR A 55 9.84 0.60 -3.29
CA THR A 55 10.44 1.30 -4.43
C THR A 55 9.44 2.19 -5.16
N PHE A 56 9.91 3.31 -5.69
CA PHE A 56 9.09 4.27 -6.44
C PHE A 56 9.67 4.44 -7.83
N ASN A 57 8.87 4.06 -8.82
CA ASN A 57 9.23 4.02 -10.22
C ASN A 57 8.25 4.89 -11.02
N LYS A 58 8.74 5.47 -12.12
CA LYS A 58 7.87 6.10 -13.09
C LYS A 58 7.11 5.01 -13.87
N PRO A 59 5.83 5.19 -14.18
CA PRO A 59 5.12 4.27 -15.05
C PRO A 59 5.72 4.32 -16.47
N GLU A 60 5.61 3.21 -17.19
CA GLU A 60 5.97 3.18 -18.61
C GLU A 60 5.05 4.11 -19.41
N LYS A 61 5.50 4.58 -20.59
CA LYS A 61 4.69 5.47 -21.44
C LYS A 61 3.33 4.83 -21.73
N ASN A 62 2.26 5.56 -21.42
CA ASN A 62 0.84 5.14 -21.55
C ASN A 62 0.43 3.94 -20.68
N ALA A 63 1.27 3.47 -19.76
CA ALA A 63 0.89 2.44 -18.82
C ALA A 63 0.01 3.03 -17.70
N LYS A 64 -0.95 2.22 -17.24
CA LYS A 64 -1.77 2.58 -16.08
C LYS A 64 -0.94 2.55 -14.81
N GLU A 65 -1.14 3.53 -13.95
CA GLU A 65 -0.51 3.59 -12.65
C GLU A 65 -0.94 2.40 -11.79
N LYS A 66 0.02 1.78 -11.13
CA LYS A 66 -0.20 0.55 -10.38
C LYS A 66 0.74 0.42 -9.20
N ILE A 67 0.35 -0.42 -8.26
CA ILE A 67 1.21 -0.89 -7.20
C ILE A 67 1.37 -2.38 -7.36
N VAL A 68 2.59 -2.87 -7.24
CA VAL A 68 2.93 -4.29 -7.33
C VAL A 68 3.36 -4.75 -5.96
N LEU A 69 2.64 -5.73 -5.42
CA LEU A 69 2.95 -6.40 -4.17
C LEU A 69 3.65 -7.72 -4.48
N PHE A 70 4.83 -7.92 -3.91
CA PHE A 70 5.56 -9.17 -3.97
C PHE A 70 5.43 -9.85 -2.61
N THR A 71 5.02 -11.11 -2.64
CA THR A 71 4.84 -11.92 -1.44
C THR A 71 6.04 -12.84 -1.25
N ARG A 72 6.27 -13.28 -0.01
CA ARG A 72 7.38 -14.16 0.37
C ARG A 72 7.39 -15.52 -0.33
N ASN A 73 6.24 -15.97 -0.83
CA ASN A 73 6.10 -17.19 -1.63
C ASN A 73 6.44 -16.99 -3.13
N GLY A 74 6.87 -15.79 -3.54
CA GLY A 74 7.21 -15.48 -4.93
C GLY A 74 6.00 -15.10 -5.81
N GLU A 75 4.79 -15.05 -5.26
CA GLU A 75 3.63 -14.53 -5.99
C GLU A 75 3.70 -13.00 -6.14
N THR A 76 3.00 -12.50 -7.17
CA THR A 76 2.95 -11.08 -7.46
C THR A 76 1.50 -10.64 -7.66
N HIS A 77 1.12 -9.56 -6.98
CA HIS A 77 -0.22 -9.02 -7.04
C HIS A 77 -0.23 -7.56 -7.47
N ILE A 78 -1.04 -7.24 -8.47
CA ILE A 78 -1.13 -5.90 -9.05
C ILE A 78 -2.39 -5.21 -8.54
N ILE A 79 -2.21 -4.03 -7.97
CA ILE A 79 -3.27 -3.10 -7.60
C ILE A 79 -3.29 -1.98 -8.64
N ASN A 80 -4.39 -1.86 -9.39
CA ASN A 80 -4.58 -0.76 -10.32
C ASN A 80 -5.06 0.49 -9.57
N LEU A 81 -4.27 1.56 -9.60
CA LEU A 81 -4.57 2.80 -8.87
C LEU A 81 -5.83 3.51 -9.40
N SER A 82 -6.21 3.28 -10.66
CA SER A 82 -7.42 3.89 -11.25
C SER A 82 -8.73 3.43 -10.61
N LEU A 83 -8.70 2.37 -9.79
CA LEU A 83 -9.87 1.84 -9.10
C LEU A 83 -10.13 2.49 -7.73
N TYR A 84 -9.23 3.36 -7.28
CA TYR A 84 -9.27 3.97 -5.96
C TYR A 84 -9.50 5.47 -6.09
N LYS A 85 -10.29 6.03 -5.18
CA LYS A 85 -10.55 7.48 -5.11
C LYS A 85 -9.82 8.13 -3.94
N TYR A 86 -9.54 7.37 -2.88
CA TYR A 86 -8.93 7.87 -1.66
C TYR A 86 -7.77 6.97 -1.19
N SER A 87 -6.74 7.58 -0.59
CA SER A 87 -5.55 6.87 -0.11
C SER A 87 -5.85 5.84 0.99
N HIS A 88 -6.88 6.07 1.82
CA HIS A 88 -7.30 5.10 2.83
C HIS A 88 -7.79 3.78 2.20
N GLN A 89 -8.46 3.83 1.03
CA GLN A 89 -8.94 2.63 0.36
C GLN A 89 -7.78 1.77 -0.13
N LEU A 90 -6.71 2.42 -0.59
CA LEU A 90 -5.48 1.75 -0.97
C LEU A 90 -4.81 1.10 0.25
N TYR A 91 -4.73 1.81 1.37
CA TYR A 91 -4.18 1.28 2.63
C TYR A 91 -4.92 0.04 3.10
N GLU A 92 -6.25 0.12 3.25
CA GLU A 92 -7.11 -1.01 3.62
C GLU A 92 -6.96 -2.17 2.64
N ARG A 93 -6.79 -1.89 1.34
CA ARG A 93 -6.60 -2.93 0.33
C ARG A 93 -5.30 -3.70 0.53
N ILE A 94 -4.19 -3.02 0.79
CA ILE A 94 -2.89 -3.68 1.00
C ILE A 94 -2.99 -4.62 2.20
N ILE A 95 -3.61 -4.16 3.30
CA ILE A 95 -3.80 -4.97 4.52
C ILE A 95 -4.71 -6.16 4.27
N TYR A 96 -5.82 -5.94 3.57
CA TYR A 96 -6.74 -7.02 3.19
C TYR A 96 -6.04 -8.08 2.34
N LEU A 97 -5.22 -7.66 1.38
CA LEU A 97 -4.50 -8.58 0.52
C LEU A 97 -3.47 -9.40 1.31
N ASP A 98 -2.71 -8.78 2.22
CA ASP A 98 -1.78 -9.52 3.10
C ASP A 98 -2.51 -10.58 3.93
N LYS A 99 -3.63 -10.24 4.56
CA LYS A 99 -4.46 -11.22 5.29
C LYS A 99 -4.95 -12.35 4.39
N LYS A 100 -5.41 -12.01 3.19
CA LYS A 100 -5.90 -12.99 2.22
C LYS A 100 -4.78 -13.92 1.71
N PHE A 101 -3.56 -13.42 1.57
CA PHE A 101 -2.41 -14.24 1.21
C PHE A 101 -2.05 -15.19 2.35
N LEU A 102 -2.15 -14.73 3.60
CA LEU A 102 -1.94 -15.58 4.77
C LEU A 102 -2.94 -16.75 4.84
N GLU A 103 -4.23 -16.53 4.56
CA GLU A 103 -5.27 -17.58 4.60
C GLU A 103 -5.12 -18.66 3.51
N LYS A 104 -4.33 -18.40 2.47
CA LYS A 104 -4.09 -19.36 1.39
C LYS A 104 -2.96 -20.36 1.69
N HIS A 105 -2.22 -20.14 2.77
CA HIS A 105 -1.14 -21.01 3.25
C HIS A 105 -1.55 -21.67 4.57
#